data_AF-A0A7C4SU55-F1
#
_entry.id   AF-A0A7C4SU55-F1
#
_cell.length_a   1.000
_cell.length_b   1.000
_cell.length_c   1.000
_cell.angle_alpha   90.00
_cell.angle_beta   90.00
_cell.angle_gamma   90.00
#
_symmetry.space_group_name_H-M   'P 1'
#
loop_
_entity.id
_entity.type
_entity.pdbx_description
1 polymer ?
#
loop_
_entity_poly.entity_id
_entity_poly.type
_entity_poly.pdbx_seq_one_letter_code
_entity_poly.pdbx_strand_id
1 'polypeptide(L)'
;MKADPSEGILRVLPLAAALLFLAAGWVGWIDRPILGPVGARALFFPADASPHIPYSYLCWAFAACSLICLAKRTTGLALLAGAAALWVWLYFLVSFALLEPARLVLASDLNQQAGQILSFQKYLPPNAGTPPTFSRELGIDTVFDRLRAAFHFSSLGWCAVGLGSLVCFVSFLRGGLRFPKALSLAFVLFLIAAWVFLALRPYVESQQEFDAAGADLAAGRYARALQRYRIAARLDPNLPHLESYQLALGNCHSLLGKTDEPAHIFHLAHTCLQNKDFQGASLHLETLLSENPPGLPIELLRRSLAWSYVHHGLFQYRSGQPSSAIPLWRKALQADPGQIQSYFFLSRAYSELGAYEESIRAGLRFLAAAKDPIFVANVSANVADAYYRLQAYGPAREFYLKSFLADNYENLRAVMSLVGK
;
A
#
# COMPACT_ATOMS: atom_id res chain seq x y z
N MET A 1 -4.25 46.38 32.21
CA MET A 1 -4.51 45.46 31.07
C MET A 1 -4.01 44.07 31.45
N LYS A 2 -4.91 43.17 31.86
CA LYS A 2 -4.57 41.75 31.94
C LYS A 2 -4.49 41.23 30.51
N ALA A 3 -3.33 40.73 30.09
CA ALA A 3 -3.21 40.02 28.83
C ALA A 3 -4.20 38.86 28.86
N ASP A 4 -5.13 38.82 27.91
CA ASP A 4 -6.07 37.71 27.77
C ASP A 4 -5.24 36.43 27.56
N PRO A 5 -5.37 35.40 28.41
CA PRO A 5 -4.62 34.15 28.25
C PRO A 5 -4.82 33.51 26.86
N SER A 6 -5.93 33.81 26.18
CA SER A 6 -6.17 33.42 24.79
C SER A 6 -5.13 33.99 23.81
N GLU A 7 -4.63 35.21 24.04
CA GLU A 7 -3.59 35.82 23.21
C GLU A 7 -2.23 35.13 23.37
N GLY A 8 -1.95 34.59 24.56
CA GLY A 8 -0.72 33.84 24.82
C GLY A 8 -0.67 32.55 24.02
N ILE A 9 -1.78 31.79 24.00
CA ILE A 9 -1.91 30.53 23.26
C ILE A 9 -1.82 30.78 21.75
N LEU A 10 -2.50 31.82 21.25
CA LEU A 10 -2.46 32.20 19.84
C LEU A 10 -1.07 32.69 19.35
N ARG A 11 -0.15 33.04 20.28
CA ARG A 11 1.26 33.37 19.95
C ARG A 11 2.11 32.15 19.65
N VAL A 12 1.70 30.97 20.11
CA VAL A 12 2.48 29.73 19.99
C VAL A 12 2.04 28.90 18.77
N LEU A 13 0.90 29.20 18.15
CA LEU A 13 0.41 28.46 16.98
C LEU A 13 1.41 28.32 15.83
N PRO A 14 2.17 29.36 15.42
CA PRO A 14 3.18 29.18 14.37
C PRO A 14 4.29 28.21 14.78
N LEU A 15 4.65 28.16 16.07
CA LEU A 15 5.62 27.20 16.60
C LEU A 15 5.05 25.77 16.51
N ALA A 16 3.78 25.58 16.89
CA ALA A 16 3.11 24.29 16.78
C ALA A 16 3.05 23.80 15.33
N ALA A 17 2.69 24.67 14.38
CA ALA A 17 2.71 24.35 12.95
C ALA A 17 4.13 23.99 12.47
N ALA A 18 5.15 24.74 12.89
CA ALA A 18 6.54 24.43 12.53
C ALA A 18 7.00 23.07 13.04
N LEU A 19 6.66 22.70 14.28
CA LEU A 19 6.98 21.40 14.86
C LEU A 19 6.28 20.26 14.12
N LEU A 20 5.00 20.44 13.75
CA LEU A 20 4.25 19.46 12.95
C LEU A 20 4.89 19.25 11.57
N PHE A 21 5.27 20.32 10.88
CA PHE A 21 5.92 20.23 9.58
C PHE A 21 7.33 19.63 9.67
N LEU A 22 8.10 19.96 10.71
CA LEU A 22 9.39 19.32 10.94
C LEU A 22 9.20 17.82 11.14
N ALA A 23 8.31 17.40 12.04
CA ALA A 23 7.99 15.99 12.25
C ALA A 23 7.55 15.28 10.96
N ALA A 24 6.68 15.92 10.16
CA ALA A 24 6.21 15.38 8.89
C ALA A 24 7.36 15.08 7.90
N GLY A 25 8.46 15.84 7.95
CA GLY A 25 9.64 15.62 7.10
C GLY A 25 10.51 14.42 7.52
N TRP A 26 10.28 13.84 8.70
CA TRP A 26 11.04 12.70 9.24
C TRP A 26 10.21 11.42 9.38
N VAL A 27 8.90 11.54 9.55
CA VAL A 27 8.00 10.40 9.77
C VAL A 27 7.56 9.78 8.43
N GLY A 28 7.05 8.55 8.50
CA GLY A 28 6.39 7.84 7.39
C GLY A 28 5.24 8.63 6.78
N TRP A 29 5.07 8.51 5.46
CA TRP A 29 3.94 9.03 4.69
C TRP A 29 3.08 7.91 4.14
N ILE A 30 3.69 6.88 3.55
CA ILE A 30 2.99 5.68 3.07
C ILE A 30 3.29 4.55 4.02
N ASP A 31 2.26 3.98 4.65
CA ASP A 31 2.37 2.72 5.36
C ASP A 31 2.34 1.56 4.35
N ARG A 32 3.29 0.64 4.49
CA ARG A 32 3.36 -0.56 3.65
C ARG A 32 3.25 -1.76 4.57
N PRO A 33 2.17 -2.56 4.45
CA PRO A 33 2.03 -3.77 5.23
C PRO A 33 3.29 -4.64 5.11
N ILE A 34 3.72 -5.27 6.20
CA ILE A 34 4.96 -6.06 6.32
C ILE A 34 6.24 -5.20 6.29
N LEU A 35 6.45 -4.38 5.25
CA LEU A 35 7.72 -3.66 5.00
C LEU A 35 7.90 -2.37 5.81
N GLY A 36 6.84 -1.91 6.47
CA GLY A 36 6.79 -0.68 7.25
C GLY A 36 6.86 0.60 6.40
N PRO A 37 6.75 1.75 7.08
CA PRO A 37 6.45 3.01 6.43
C PRO A 37 7.60 3.55 5.56
N VAL A 38 7.23 4.26 4.50
CA VAL A 38 8.14 5.04 3.63
C VAL A 38 8.10 6.50 4.07
N GLY A 39 9.27 7.05 4.42
CA GLY A 39 9.40 8.44 4.86
C GLY A 39 9.34 9.45 3.72
N ALA A 40 9.02 10.70 4.07
CA ALA A 40 8.90 11.84 3.15
C ALA A 40 10.15 12.11 2.26
N ARG A 41 11.31 11.61 2.68
CA ARG A 41 12.60 11.78 1.98
C ARG A 41 12.74 10.88 0.75
N ALA A 42 12.05 9.76 0.76
CA ALA A 42 12.06 8.79 -0.34
C ALA A 42 10.90 9.02 -1.32
N LEU A 43 10.06 10.03 -1.07
CA LEU A 43 8.92 10.39 -1.89
C LEU A 43 9.19 11.74 -2.54
N PHE A 44 8.97 11.85 -3.84
CA PHE A 44 9.35 13.01 -4.64
C PHE A 44 8.13 13.73 -5.24
N PHE A 45 8.27 15.05 -5.36
CA PHE A 45 7.30 15.98 -5.91
C PHE A 45 7.92 16.78 -7.07
N PRO A 46 7.20 16.96 -8.19
CA PRO A 46 6.16 16.05 -8.70
C PRO A 46 6.77 14.66 -8.96
N ALA A 47 5.96 13.61 -8.81
CA ALA A 47 6.33 12.22 -9.02
C ALA A 47 7.26 11.98 -10.22
N ASP A 48 6.87 12.53 -11.37
CA ASP A 48 7.47 12.23 -12.68
C ASP A 48 8.24 13.43 -13.28
N ALA A 49 8.42 14.51 -12.51
CA ALA A 49 9.09 15.71 -13.01
C ALA A 49 10.51 15.86 -12.45
N SER A 50 11.43 16.23 -13.33
CA SER A 50 12.75 16.73 -12.95
C SER A 50 12.68 18.25 -12.75
N PRO A 51 13.17 18.82 -11.63
CA PRO A 51 13.97 18.16 -10.58
C PRO A 51 13.13 17.41 -9.54
N HIS A 52 13.66 16.28 -9.04
CA HIS A 52 13.03 15.47 -8.01
C HIS A 52 13.19 16.13 -6.62
N ILE A 53 12.16 16.82 -6.14
CA ILE A 53 12.16 17.47 -4.83
C ILE A 53 11.50 16.53 -3.81
N PRO A 54 12.20 16.06 -2.76
CA PRO A 54 11.59 15.25 -1.73
C PRO A 54 10.48 16.00 -0.98
N TYR A 55 9.39 15.32 -0.61
CA TYR A 55 8.33 15.93 0.21
C TYR A 55 8.86 16.46 1.55
N SER A 56 9.95 15.89 2.09
CA SER A 56 10.61 16.41 3.29
C SER A 56 11.09 17.85 3.14
N TYR A 57 11.56 18.26 1.95
CA TYR A 57 12.05 19.63 1.73
C TYR A 57 10.89 20.63 1.70
N LEU A 58 9.75 20.24 1.12
CA LEU A 58 8.53 21.04 1.17
C LEU A 58 8.06 21.22 2.62
N CYS A 59 8.08 20.15 3.42
CA CYS A 59 7.75 20.21 4.84
C CYS A 59 8.67 21.18 5.60
N TRP A 60 9.98 21.11 5.38
CA TRP A 60 10.92 22.02 6.06
C TRP A 60 10.79 23.48 5.58
N ALA A 61 10.44 23.70 4.31
CA ALA A 61 10.11 25.03 3.82
C ALA A 61 8.86 25.60 4.52
N PHE A 62 7.81 24.79 4.71
CA PHE A 62 6.63 25.20 5.47
C PHE A 62 6.96 25.49 6.94
N ALA A 63 7.81 24.67 7.56
CA ALA A 63 8.30 24.93 8.91
C ALA A 63 9.04 26.27 9.02
N ALA A 64 9.94 26.56 8.08
CA ALA A 64 10.67 27.83 8.02
C ALA A 64 9.72 29.02 7.85
N CYS A 65 8.72 28.93 6.97
CA CYS A 65 7.69 29.95 6.80
C CYS A 65 6.91 30.20 8.10
N SER A 66 6.53 29.15 8.83
CA SER A 66 5.84 29.28 10.12
C SER A 66 6.73 29.92 11.20
N LEU A 67 8.04 29.63 11.22
CA LEU A 67 8.98 30.29 12.13
C LEU A 67 9.20 31.77 11.77
N ILE A 68 9.24 32.12 10.49
CA ILE A 68 9.31 33.51 10.04
C ILE A 68 8.04 34.27 10.43
N CYS A 69 6.86 33.65 10.30
CA CYS A 69 5.59 34.18 10.78
C CYS A 69 5.64 34.50 12.28
N LEU A 70 6.26 33.62 13.08
CA LEU A 70 6.47 33.84 14.51
C LEU A 70 7.38 35.05 14.77
N ALA A 71 8.52 35.11 14.10
CA ALA A 71 9.54 36.14 14.31
C ALA A 71 9.09 37.53 13.85
N LYS A 72 8.48 37.63 12.66
CA LYS A 72 8.04 38.92 12.07
C LYS A 72 6.63 39.33 12.49
N ARG A 73 5.90 38.49 13.23
CA ARG A 73 4.50 38.70 13.65
C ARG A 73 3.56 39.01 12.47
N THR A 74 3.83 38.45 11.30
CA THR A 74 3.04 38.67 10.07
C THR A 74 2.04 37.54 9.86
N THR A 75 0.74 37.84 9.74
CA THR A 75 -0.27 36.78 9.54
C THR A 75 -0.39 36.31 8.08
N GLY A 76 -0.04 37.16 7.10
CA GLY A 76 -0.20 36.82 5.67
C GLY A 76 0.64 35.62 5.21
N LEU A 77 1.85 35.46 5.75
CA LEU A 77 2.69 34.29 5.47
C LEU A 77 2.07 32.99 5.99
N ALA A 78 1.31 33.04 7.09
CA ALA A 78 0.59 31.87 7.58
C ALA A 78 -0.51 31.42 6.62
N LEU A 79 -1.21 32.34 5.95
CA LEU A 79 -2.20 31.99 4.92
C LEU A 79 -1.53 31.27 3.74
N LEU A 80 -0.41 31.81 3.24
CA LEU A 80 0.32 31.22 2.12
C LEU A 80 0.94 29.86 2.48
N ALA A 81 1.56 29.75 3.66
CA ALA A 81 2.14 28.49 4.14
C ALA A 81 1.05 27.43 4.37
N GLY A 82 -0.09 27.81 4.96
CA GLY A 82 -1.26 26.94 5.10
C GLY A 82 -1.82 26.51 3.75
N ALA A 83 -1.99 27.45 2.81
CA ALA A 83 -2.48 27.14 1.46
C ALA A 83 -1.58 26.14 0.73
N ALA A 84 -0.27 26.39 0.74
CA ALA A 84 0.71 25.53 0.09
C ALA A 84 0.78 24.14 0.76
N ALA A 85 0.74 24.08 2.09
CA ALA A 85 0.70 22.82 2.83
C ALA A 85 -0.59 22.03 2.56
N LEU A 86 -1.76 22.68 2.54
CA LEU A 86 -3.04 22.05 2.20
C LEU A 86 -3.02 21.50 0.78
N TRP A 87 -2.48 22.27 -0.17
CA TRP A 87 -2.38 21.85 -1.55
C TRP A 87 -1.44 20.66 -1.71
N VAL A 88 -0.25 20.66 -1.09
CA VAL A 88 0.67 19.52 -1.11
C VAL A 88 0.06 18.28 -0.45
N TRP A 89 -0.68 18.47 0.64
CA TRP A 89 -1.38 17.39 1.36
C TRP A 89 -2.45 16.70 0.48
N LEU A 90 -3.26 17.50 -0.22
CA LEU A 90 -4.29 16.99 -1.15
C LEU A 90 -3.68 16.47 -2.45
N TYR A 91 -2.65 17.13 -2.97
CA TYR A 91 -1.90 16.69 -4.14
C TYR A 91 -1.32 15.30 -3.91
N PHE A 92 -0.68 15.07 -2.77
CA PHE A 92 -0.14 13.77 -2.44
C PHE A 92 -1.22 12.69 -2.46
N LEU A 93 -2.39 12.95 -1.85
CA LEU A 93 -3.49 11.98 -1.82
C LEU A 93 -4.00 11.65 -3.25
N VAL A 94 -4.24 12.68 -4.06
CA VAL A 94 -4.69 12.52 -5.45
C VAL A 94 -3.62 11.83 -6.30
N SER A 95 -2.36 12.19 -6.12
CA SER A 95 -1.22 11.62 -6.85
C SER A 95 -1.00 10.16 -6.51
N PHE A 96 -0.98 9.82 -5.22
CA PHE A 96 -0.84 8.44 -4.77
C PHE A 96 -2.03 7.56 -5.18
N ALA A 97 -3.25 8.12 -5.20
CA ALA A 97 -4.44 7.39 -5.61
C ALA A 97 -4.53 7.18 -7.14
N LEU A 98 -4.19 8.20 -7.94
CA LEU A 98 -4.58 8.25 -9.36
C LEU A 98 -3.42 8.46 -10.34
N LEU A 99 -2.34 9.15 -9.94
CA LEU A 99 -1.19 9.42 -10.82
C LEU A 99 -0.13 8.32 -10.75
N GLU A 100 0.06 7.68 -9.59
CA GLU A 100 1.05 6.64 -9.38
C GLU A 100 0.41 5.31 -8.90
N PRO A 101 -0.45 4.66 -9.71
CA PRO A 101 -1.15 3.45 -9.30
C PRO A 101 -0.17 2.34 -8.88
N ALA A 102 1.04 2.30 -9.45
CA ALA A 102 2.03 1.28 -9.13
C ALA A 102 2.37 1.25 -7.62
N ARG A 103 2.47 2.41 -6.96
CA ARG A 103 2.74 2.47 -5.51
C ARG A 103 1.54 2.00 -4.70
N LEU A 104 0.34 2.42 -5.10
CA LEU A 104 -0.90 1.99 -4.44
C LEU A 104 -1.15 0.49 -4.60
N VAL A 105 -0.92 -0.02 -5.81
CA VAL A 105 -1.04 -1.42 -6.16
C VAL A 105 -0.02 -2.25 -5.36
N LEU A 106 1.22 -1.80 -5.22
CA LEU A 106 2.22 -2.48 -4.38
C LEU A 106 1.83 -2.48 -2.89
N ALA A 107 1.29 -1.37 -2.38
CA ALA A 107 0.80 -1.32 -1.00
C ALA A 107 -0.40 -2.26 -0.78
N SER A 108 -1.33 -2.30 -1.75
CA SER A 108 -2.46 -3.23 -1.76
C SER A 108 -2.01 -4.69 -1.86
N ASP A 109 -1.02 -4.98 -2.70
CA ASP A 109 -0.44 -6.32 -2.82
C ASP A 109 0.17 -6.79 -1.49
N LEU A 110 1.01 -5.95 -0.86
CA LEU A 110 1.55 -6.24 0.48
C LEU A 110 0.44 -6.44 1.53
N ASN A 111 -0.67 -5.71 1.42
CA ASN A 111 -1.84 -5.91 2.26
C ASN A 111 -2.46 -7.30 2.05
N GLN A 112 -2.62 -7.74 0.80
CA GLN A 112 -3.10 -9.09 0.49
C GLN A 112 -2.12 -10.16 1.00
N GLN A 113 -0.81 -9.96 0.82
CA GLN A 113 0.24 -10.84 1.35
C GLN A 113 0.13 -10.99 2.86
N ALA A 114 0.02 -9.87 3.59
CA ALA A 114 -0.20 -9.84 5.04
C ALA A 114 -1.46 -10.63 5.42
N GLY A 115 -2.55 -10.42 4.69
CA GLY A 115 -3.80 -11.16 4.86
C GLY A 115 -3.64 -12.66 4.71
N GLN A 116 -2.86 -13.12 3.73
CA GLN A 116 -2.57 -14.54 3.55
C GLN A 116 -1.73 -15.13 4.69
N ILE A 117 -0.68 -14.42 5.14
CA ILE A 117 0.14 -14.84 6.29
C ILE A 117 -0.74 -15.00 7.54
N LEU A 118 -1.59 -14.02 7.82
CA LEU A 118 -2.52 -14.08 8.96
C LEU A 118 -3.53 -15.22 8.81
N SER A 119 -4.08 -15.43 7.60
CA SER A 119 -4.99 -16.56 7.34
C SER A 119 -4.33 -17.92 7.50
N PHE A 120 -3.01 -17.98 7.30
CA PHE A 120 -2.20 -19.17 7.42
C PHE A 120 -1.87 -19.51 8.88
N GLN A 121 -1.97 -18.54 9.81
CA GLN A 121 -1.66 -18.75 11.23
C GLN A 121 -2.45 -19.90 11.89
N LYS A 122 -3.63 -20.24 11.38
CA LYS A 122 -4.41 -21.39 11.87
C LYS A 122 -3.74 -22.75 11.66
N TYR A 123 -2.72 -22.82 10.81
CA TYR A 123 -1.91 -24.02 10.56
C TYR A 123 -0.57 -24.00 11.33
N LEU A 124 -0.36 -22.99 12.18
CA LEU A 124 0.83 -22.86 13.01
C LEU A 124 0.57 -23.43 14.42
N PRO A 125 1.63 -23.68 15.22
CA PRO A 125 1.48 -24.04 16.62
C PRO A 125 0.61 -23.00 17.35
N PRO A 126 -0.22 -23.44 18.32
CA PRO A 126 -1.20 -22.58 18.96
C PRO A 126 -0.50 -21.35 19.56
N ASN A 127 -0.97 -20.17 19.16
CA ASN A 127 -0.66 -18.92 19.84
C ASN A 127 -1.86 -18.59 20.74
N ALA A 128 -1.62 -18.40 22.03
CA ALA A 128 -2.69 -18.14 23.01
C ALA A 128 -3.18 -16.68 23.04
N GLY A 129 -2.58 -15.79 22.25
CA GLY A 129 -3.06 -14.41 22.09
C GLY A 129 -4.20 -14.28 21.09
N THR A 130 -4.71 -13.06 20.96
CA THR A 130 -5.78 -12.73 20.02
C THR A 130 -5.22 -12.50 18.61
N PRO A 131 -5.86 -13.05 17.56
CA PRO A 131 -5.44 -12.79 16.20
C PRO A 131 -5.70 -11.30 15.85
N PRO A 132 -4.76 -10.62 15.16
CA PRO A 132 -4.95 -9.23 14.81
C PRO A 132 -6.14 -9.03 13.89
N THR A 133 -6.93 -7.98 14.13
CA THR A 133 -7.99 -7.55 13.22
C THR A 133 -7.37 -6.95 11.96
N PHE A 134 -7.66 -7.51 10.79
CA PHE A 134 -7.02 -7.14 9.53
C PHE A 134 -8.02 -7.08 8.38
N SER A 135 -8.05 -5.97 7.65
CA SER A 135 -8.84 -5.85 6.42
C SER A 135 -8.05 -6.42 5.25
N ARG A 136 -8.42 -7.63 4.79
CA ARG A 136 -7.70 -8.33 3.72
C ARG A 136 -7.87 -7.68 2.35
N GLU A 137 -9.06 -7.16 2.09
CA GLU A 137 -9.46 -6.70 0.77
C GLU A 137 -9.72 -5.19 0.84
N LEU A 138 -8.78 -4.42 0.29
CA LEU A 138 -9.03 -3.06 -0.10
C LEU A 138 -9.17 -3.02 -1.62
N GLY A 139 -10.37 -2.69 -2.09
CA GLY A 139 -10.61 -2.45 -3.51
C GLY A 139 -9.68 -1.35 -4.02
N ILE A 140 -9.25 -1.50 -5.27
CA ILE A 140 -8.49 -0.47 -6.01
C ILE A 140 -9.06 -0.25 -7.42
N ASP A 141 -10.27 -0.76 -7.67
CA ASP A 141 -10.86 -0.81 -9.01
C ASP A 141 -11.56 0.49 -9.38
N THR A 142 -12.23 1.13 -8.41
CA THR A 142 -12.89 2.41 -8.63
C THR A 142 -12.04 3.59 -8.18
N VAL A 143 -12.31 4.78 -8.71
CA VAL A 143 -11.71 6.04 -8.22
C VAL A 143 -11.93 6.20 -6.70
N PHE A 144 -13.13 5.88 -6.21
CA PHE A 144 -13.45 6.01 -4.80
C PHE A 144 -12.71 4.97 -3.94
N ASP A 145 -12.57 3.74 -4.42
CA ASP A 145 -11.79 2.71 -3.73
C ASP A 145 -10.30 3.06 -3.70
N ARG A 146 -9.75 3.58 -4.80
CA ARG A 146 -8.36 4.09 -4.86
C ARG A 146 -8.11 5.22 -3.86
N LEU A 147 -9.05 6.17 -3.73
CA LEU A 147 -8.96 7.23 -2.72
C LEU A 147 -9.06 6.69 -1.29
N ARG A 148 -9.97 5.74 -1.04
CA ARG A 148 -10.09 5.07 0.26
C ARG A 148 -8.82 4.29 0.61
N ALA A 149 -8.22 3.62 -0.36
CA ALA A 149 -6.98 2.88 -0.21
C ALA A 149 -5.79 3.82 0.02
N ALA A 150 -5.70 4.92 -0.73
CA ALA A 150 -4.68 5.94 -0.49
C ALA A 150 -4.78 6.52 0.93
N PHE A 151 -5.98 6.75 1.43
CA PHE A 151 -6.20 7.19 2.82
C PHE A 151 -5.81 6.10 3.84
N HIS A 152 -6.19 4.84 3.59
CA HIS A 152 -5.87 3.71 4.46
C HIS A 152 -4.36 3.50 4.60
N PHE A 153 -3.61 3.60 3.50
CA PHE A 153 -2.15 3.48 3.51
C PHE A 153 -1.43 4.80 3.84
N SER A 154 -2.15 5.89 4.12
CA SER A 154 -1.52 7.13 4.58
C SER A 154 -1.17 7.03 6.07
N SER A 155 0.01 7.52 6.44
CA SER A 155 0.53 7.45 7.82
C SER A 155 0.73 8.84 8.43
N LEU A 156 1.31 8.88 9.64
CA LEU A 156 1.36 10.06 10.50
C LEU A 156 1.99 11.31 9.85
N GLY A 157 2.97 11.16 8.95
CA GLY A 157 3.61 12.28 8.28
C GLY A 157 2.63 13.06 7.38
N TRP A 158 1.76 12.36 6.67
CA TRP A 158 0.69 12.98 5.87
C TRP A 158 -0.30 13.71 6.76
N CYS A 159 -0.76 13.08 7.86
CA CYS A 159 -1.65 13.71 8.84
C CYS A 159 -1.04 14.97 9.48
N ALA A 160 0.27 14.94 9.78
CA ALA A 160 0.98 16.07 10.38
C ALA A 160 1.03 17.30 9.45
N VAL A 161 1.15 17.12 8.12
CA VAL A 161 1.04 18.23 7.16
C VAL A 161 -0.36 18.83 7.16
N GLY A 162 -1.40 17.99 7.12
CA GLY A 162 -2.79 18.44 7.16
C GLY A 162 -3.10 19.23 8.44
N LEU A 163 -2.69 18.73 9.60
CA LEU A 163 -2.83 19.42 10.88
C LEU A 163 -2.02 20.73 10.94
N GLY A 164 -0.77 20.72 10.45
CA GLY A 164 0.07 21.91 10.37
C GLY A 164 -0.56 23.01 9.50
N SER A 165 -1.16 22.63 8.38
CA SER A 165 -1.93 23.53 7.52
C SER A 165 -3.12 24.15 8.26
N LEU A 166 -3.89 23.36 9.00
CA LEU A 166 -5.03 23.84 9.76
C LEU A 166 -4.59 24.84 10.85
N VAL A 167 -3.49 24.55 11.56
CA VAL A 167 -2.91 25.47 12.55
C VAL A 167 -2.45 26.78 11.90
N CYS A 168 -1.90 26.73 10.68
CA CYS A 168 -1.55 27.93 9.92
C CYS A 168 -2.78 28.81 9.59
N PHE A 169 -3.91 28.22 9.20
CA PHE A 169 -5.15 28.98 8.98
C PHE A 169 -5.69 29.59 10.27
N VAL A 170 -5.68 28.85 11.39
CA VAL A 170 -6.07 29.40 12.70
C VAL A 170 -5.14 30.56 13.10
N SER A 171 -3.84 30.42 12.86
CA SER A 171 -2.85 31.48 13.10
C SER A 171 -3.10 32.71 12.22
N PHE A 172 -3.52 32.53 10.96
CA PHE A 172 -3.88 33.63 10.07
C PHE A 172 -5.09 34.42 10.59
N LEU A 173 -6.10 33.72 11.12
CA LEU A 173 -7.33 34.30 11.68
C LEU A 173 -7.14 34.92 13.06
N ARG A 174 -5.92 34.91 13.61
CA ARG A 174 -5.57 35.60 14.84
C ARG A 174 -5.94 37.09 14.77
N GLY A 175 -6.49 37.61 15.86
CA GLY A 175 -6.99 38.99 15.95
C GLY A 175 -8.41 39.19 15.41
N GLY A 176 -9.13 38.09 15.15
CA GLY A 176 -10.55 38.09 14.79
C GLY A 176 -10.84 37.90 13.29
N LEU A 177 -12.01 37.35 13.00
CA LEU A 177 -12.50 37.06 11.65
C LEU A 177 -13.01 38.35 10.96
N ARG A 178 -12.09 39.24 10.57
CA ARG A 178 -12.45 40.44 9.80
C ARG A 178 -12.82 40.05 8.37
N PHE A 179 -13.79 40.75 7.77
CA PHE A 179 -14.25 40.53 6.40
C PHE A 179 -13.13 40.30 5.35
N PRO A 180 -12.06 41.12 5.26
CA PRO A 180 -11.00 40.88 4.28
C PRO A 180 -10.20 39.58 4.52
N LYS A 181 -9.99 39.20 5.78
CA LYS A 181 -9.32 37.93 6.11
C LYS A 181 -10.20 36.74 5.73
N ALA A 182 -11.48 36.78 6.07
CA ALA A 182 -12.44 35.74 5.72
C ALA A 182 -12.52 35.54 4.19
N LEU A 183 -12.61 36.64 3.43
CA LEU A 183 -12.65 36.60 1.97
C LEU A 183 -11.37 35.98 1.38
N SER A 184 -10.19 36.38 1.87
CA SER A 184 -8.93 35.82 1.38
C SER A 184 -8.78 34.32 1.66
N LEU A 185 -9.21 33.84 2.84
CA LEU A 185 -9.21 32.42 3.17
C LEU A 185 -10.20 31.65 2.29
N ALA A 186 -11.42 32.17 2.13
CA ALA A 186 -12.44 31.56 1.28
C ALA A 186 -11.97 31.46 -0.18
N PHE A 187 -11.33 32.50 -0.71
CA PHE A 187 -10.79 32.50 -2.06
C PHE A 187 -9.69 31.44 -2.25
N VAL A 188 -8.74 31.34 -1.31
CA VAL A 188 -7.69 30.31 -1.34
C VAL A 188 -8.29 28.91 -1.28
N LEU A 189 -9.23 28.65 -0.37
CA LEU A 189 -9.89 27.35 -0.26
C LEU A 189 -10.69 27.02 -1.52
N PHE A 190 -11.34 28.02 -2.14
CA PHE A 190 -12.02 27.85 -3.43
C PHE A 190 -11.06 27.46 -4.55
N LEU A 191 -9.89 28.10 -4.65
CA LEU A 191 -8.88 27.75 -5.66
C LEU A 191 -8.37 26.31 -5.47
N ILE A 192 -8.14 25.88 -4.23
CA ILE A 192 -7.72 24.51 -3.93
C ILE A 192 -8.84 23.52 -4.25
N ALA A 193 -10.09 23.82 -3.90
CA ALA A 193 -11.24 22.98 -4.25
C ALA A 193 -11.45 22.89 -5.77
N ALA A 194 -11.30 24.00 -6.50
CA ALA A 194 -11.35 24.03 -7.96
C ALA A 194 -10.24 23.18 -8.57
N TRP A 195 -9.02 23.25 -8.02
CA TRP A 195 -7.92 22.38 -8.44
C TRP A 195 -8.23 20.90 -8.23
N VAL A 196 -8.75 20.50 -7.05
CA VAL A 196 -9.14 19.11 -6.78
C VAL A 196 -10.21 18.64 -7.76
N PHE A 197 -11.22 19.46 -8.02
CA PHE A 197 -12.29 19.14 -8.97
C PHE A 197 -11.73 18.90 -10.39
N LEU A 198 -10.86 19.80 -10.86
CA LEU A 198 -10.22 19.66 -12.18
C LEU A 198 -9.30 18.44 -12.24
N ALA A 199 -8.58 18.13 -11.16
CA ALA A 199 -7.68 16.98 -11.08
C ALA A 199 -8.45 15.64 -11.08
N LEU A 200 -9.61 15.56 -10.43
CA LEU A 200 -10.41 14.33 -10.36
C LEU A 200 -11.27 14.09 -11.61
N ARG A 201 -11.66 15.16 -12.31
CA ARG A 201 -12.58 15.10 -13.46
C ARG A 201 -12.26 14.00 -14.49
N PRO A 202 -11.04 13.91 -15.07
CA PRO A 202 -10.77 12.91 -16.11
C PRO A 202 -10.90 11.47 -15.59
N TYR A 203 -10.56 11.22 -14.33
CA TYR A 203 -10.66 9.91 -13.70
C TYR A 203 -12.11 9.52 -13.42
N VAL A 204 -12.94 10.47 -13.01
CA VAL A 204 -14.39 10.24 -12.83
C VAL A 204 -15.06 9.97 -14.18
N GLU A 205 -14.75 10.75 -15.21
CA GLU A 205 -15.24 10.52 -16.57
C GLU A 205 -14.76 9.15 -17.11
N SER A 206 -13.51 8.78 -16.85
CA SER A 206 -12.97 7.44 -17.18
C SER A 206 -13.76 6.33 -16.51
N GLN A 207 -14.04 6.45 -15.21
CA GLN A 207 -14.82 5.45 -14.47
C GLN A 207 -16.23 5.30 -15.05
N GLN A 208 -16.88 6.41 -15.39
CA GLN A 208 -18.22 6.38 -16.00
C GLN A 208 -18.22 5.62 -17.33
N GLU A 209 -17.22 5.86 -18.18
CA GLU A 209 -17.09 5.13 -19.45
C GLU A 209 -16.77 3.65 -19.23
N PHE A 210 -15.96 3.32 -18.20
CA PHE A 210 -15.68 1.94 -17.82
C PHE A 210 -16.94 1.20 -17.33
N ASP A 211 -17.72 1.81 -16.45
CA ASP A 211 -18.98 1.25 -15.94
C ASP A 211 -20.02 1.09 -17.07
N ALA A 212 -20.07 2.08 -17.97
CA ALA A 212 -20.93 2.05 -19.14
C ALA A 212 -20.50 0.98 -20.17
N ALA A 213 -19.20 0.67 -20.26
CA ALA A 213 -18.69 -0.47 -21.03
C ALA A 213 -19.16 -1.80 -20.45
N GLY A 214 -19.12 -1.95 -19.12
CA GLY A 214 -19.67 -3.12 -18.42
C GLY A 214 -21.17 -3.30 -18.67
N ALA A 215 -21.94 -2.20 -18.66
CA ALA A 215 -23.36 -2.23 -18.99
C ALA A 215 -23.64 -2.62 -20.46
N ASP A 216 -22.81 -2.17 -21.41
CA ASP A 216 -22.92 -2.59 -22.81
C ASP A 216 -22.54 -4.05 -23.01
N LEU A 217 -21.55 -4.55 -22.26
CA LEU A 217 -21.15 -5.96 -22.25
C LEU A 217 -22.31 -6.84 -21.76
N ALA A 218 -22.95 -6.47 -20.65
CA ALA A 218 -24.13 -7.17 -20.13
C ALA A 218 -25.33 -7.14 -21.10
N ALA A 219 -25.44 -6.08 -21.92
CA ALA A 219 -26.47 -5.95 -22.94
C ALA A 219 -26.14 -6.62 -24.28
N GLY A 220 -25.03 -7.37 -24.39
CA GLY A 220 -24.60 -8.03 -25.63
C GLY A 220 -24.00 -7.09 -26.68
N ARG A 221 -23.79 -5.81 -26.37
CA ARG A 221 -23.25 -4.79 -27.28
C ARG A 221 -21.73 -4.73 -27.22
N TYR A 222 -21.07 -5.84 -27.52
CA TYR A 222 -19.64 -6.02 -27.26
C TYR A 222 -18.71 -5.04 -28.01
N ALA A 223 -19.01 -4.72 -29.27
CA ALA A 223 -18.20 -3.76 -30.04
C ALA A 223 -18.23 -2.35 -29.42
N ARG A 224 -19.40 -1.95 -28.89
CA ARG A 224 -19.58 -0.68 -28.18
C ARG A 224 -18.86 -0.69 -26.83
N ALA A 225 -18.94 -1.80 -26.10
CA ALA A 225 -18.19 -1.99 -24.85
C ALA A 225 -16.68 -1.82 -25.07
N LEU A 226 -16.12 -2.45 -26.11
CA LEU A 226 -14.70 -2.32 -26.47
C LEU A 226 -14.31 -0.87 -26.80
N GLN A 227 -15.18 -0.13 -27.51
CA GLN A 227 -14.95 1.29 -27.78
C GLN A 227 -14.91 2.11 -26.48
N ARG A 228 -15.82 1.84 -25.55
CA ARG A 228 -15.88 2.53 -24.25
C ARG A 228 -14.68 2.23 -23.36
N TYR A 229 -14.21 0.99 -23.29
CA TYR A 229 -12.96 0.66 -22.60
C TYR A 229 -11.78 1.47 -23.14
N ARG A 230 -11.68 1.64 -24.47
CA ARG A 230 -10.64 2.46 -25.11
C ARG A 230 -10.77 3.96 -24.83
N ILE A 231 -11.98 4.45 -24.57
CA ILE A 231 -12.21 5.85 -24.16
C ILE A 231 -11.78 6.01 -22.70
N ALA A 232 -12.19 5.10 -21.82
CA ALA A 232 -11.77 5.08 -20.42
C ALA A 232 -10.23 5.08 -20.29
N ALA A 233 -9.54 4.19 -20.99
CA ALA A 233 -8.07 4.13 -20.99
C ALA A 233 -7.37 5.40 -21.53
N ARG A 234 -8.05 6.21 -22.36
CA ARG A 234 -7.50 7.51 -22.80
C ARG A 234 -7.67 8.60 -21.75
N LEU A 235 -8.75 8.53 -20.98
CA LEU A 235 -9.06 9.48 -19.91
C LEU A 235 -8.21 9.20 -18.65
N ASP A 236 -8.00 7.92 -18.33
CA ASP A 236 -7.11 7.44 -17.28
C ASP A 236 -5.99 6.57 -17.88
N PRO A 237 -4.82 7.15 -18.21
CA PRO A 237 -3.67 6.41 -18.75
C PRO A 237 -3.14 5.31 -17.82
N ASN A 238 -3.51 5.36 -16.55
CA ASN A 238 -3.10 4.41 -15.51
C ASN A 238 -4.05 3.22 -15.39
N LEU A 239 -5.28 3.33 -15.92
CA LEU A 239 -6.29 2.27 -15.88
C LEU A 239 -5.83 0.94 -16.50
N PRO A 240 -5.09 0.91 -17.64
CA PRO A 240 -4.59 -0.35 -18.21
C PRO A 240 -3.58 -1.10 -17.33
N HIS A 241 -3.02 -0.45 -16.31
CA HIS A 241 -2.12 -1.11 -15.36
C HIS A 241 -2.86 -1.87 -14.25
N LEU A 242 -4.18 -1.69 -14.14
CA LEU A 242 -5.00 -2.40 -13.17
C LEU A 242 -5.44 -3.76 -13.71
N GLU A 243 -5.39 -4.76 -12.83
CA GLU A 243 -5.81 -6.12 -13.15
C GLU A 243 -7.28 -6.17 -13.59
N SER A 244 -8.17 -5.46 -12.88
CA SER A 244 -9.59 -5.40 -13.20
C SER A 244 -9.89 -4.89 -14.60
N TYR A 245 -9.14 -3.91 -15.09
CA TYR A 245 -9.28 -3.42 -16.46
C TYR A 245 -8.90 -4.51 -17.47
N GLN A 246 -7.76 -5.18 -17.27
CA GLN A 246 -7.29 -6.25 -18.18
C GLN A 246 -8.25 -7.45 -18.19
N LEU A 247 -8.81 -7.81 -17.03
CA LEU A 247 -9.83 -8.86 -16.92
C LEU A 247 -11.12 -8.48 -17.63
N ALA A 248 -11.61 -7.24 -17.44
CA ALA A 248 -12.82 -6.76 -18.09
C ALA A 248 -12.67 -6.69 -19.62
N LEU A 249 -11.51 -6.22 -20.09
CA LEU A 249 -11.15 -6.20 -21.50
C LEU A 249 -11.05 -7.62 -22.08
N GLY A 250 -10.39 -8.53 -21.36
CA GLY A 250 -10.24 -9.94 -21.76
C GLY A 250 -11.57 -10.69 -21.86
N ASN A 251 -12.48 -10.45 -20.93
CA ASN A 251 -13.85 -10.96 -21.00
C ASN A 251 -14.57 -10.41 -22.25
N CYS A 252 -14.43 -9.12 -22.53
CA CYS A 252 -15.00 -8.51 -23.74
C CYS A 252 -14.45 -9.14 -25.03
N HIS A 253 -13.14 -9.40 -25.11
CA HIS A 253 -12.52 -10.11 -26.23
C HIS A 253 -13.03 -11.54 -26.37
N SER A 254 -13.20 -12.25 -25.25
CA SER A 254 -13.81 -13.60 -25.23
C SER A 254 -15.19 -13.59 -25.88
N LEU A 255 -16.05 -12.64 -25.51
CA LEU A 255 -17.42 -12.52 -26.02
C LEU A 255 -17.49 -12.08 -27.49
N LEU A 256 -16.45 -11.39 -27.97
CA LEU A 256 -16.28 -11.03 -29.38
C LEU A 256 -15.71 -12.19 -30.23
N GLY A 257 -15.35 -13.32 -29.62
CA GLY A 257 -14.64 -14.43 -30.30
C GLY A 257 -13.20 -14.09 -30.68
N LYS A 258 -12.62 -13.05 -30.09
CA LYS A 258 -11.22 -12.66 -30.32
C LYS A 258 -10.31 -13.38 -29.35
N THR A 259 -9.96 -14.61 -29.68
CA THR A 259 -9.18 -15.51 -28.82
C THR A 259 -7.69 -15.19 -28.79
N ASP A 260 -7.17 -14.52 -29.81
CA ASP A 260 -5.73 -14.26 -29.95
C ASP A 260 -5.27 -13.00 -29.19
N GLU A 261 -6.20 -12.28 -28.56
CA GLU A 261 -5.91 -11.03 -27.86
C GLU A 261 -5.26 -11.33 -26.49
N PRO A 262 -4.13 -10.69 -26.15
CA PRO A 262 -3.42 -10.93 -24.89
C PRO A 262 -4.28 -10.80 -23.62
N ALA A 263 -5.19 -9.81 -23.61
CA ALA A 263 -6.11 -9.61 -22.50
C ALA A 263 -7.08 -10.81 -22.34
N HIS A 264 -7.48 -11.47 -23.43
CA HIS A 264 -8.30 -12.68 -23.38
C HIS A 264 -7.54 -13.83 -22.72
N ILE A 265 -6.29 -14.07 -23.12
CA ILE A 265 -5.45 -15.12 -22.53
C ILE A 265 -5.23 -14.83 -21.03
N PHE A 266 -5.05 -13.57 -20.65
CA PHE A 266 -4.93 -13.17 -19.25
C PHE A 266 -6.21 -13.44 -18.46
N HIS A 267 -7.37 -13.15 -19.04
CA HIS A 267 -8.68 -13.49 -18.47
C HIS A 267 -8.89 -15.01 -18.34
N LEU A 268 -8.43 -15.81 -19.31
CA LEU A 268 -8.44 -17.28 -19.22
C LEU A 268 -7.59 -17.76 -18.04
N ALA A 269 -6.38 -17.21 -17.86
CA ALA A 269 -5.54 -17.56 -16.73
C ALA A 269 -6.25 -17.32 -15.39
N HIS A 270 -6.92 -16.17 -15.24
CA HIS A 270 -7.68 -15.84 -14.04
C HIS A 270 -8.90 -16.76 -13.87
N THR A 271 -9.58 -17.13 -14.95
CA THR A 271 -10.69 -18.10 -14.93
C THR A 271 -10.21 -19.48 -14.47
N CYS A 272 -9.06 -19.94 -14.95
CA CYS A 272 -8.41 -21.16 -14.49
C CYS A 272 -8.11 -21.11 -12.98
N LEU A 273 -7.61 -19.98 -12.46
CA LEU A 273 -7.39 -19.81 -11.02
C LEU A 273 -8.67 -19.96 -10.20
N GLN A 274 -9.77 -19.33 -10.63
CA GLN A 274 -11.06 -19.42 -9.97
C GLN A 274 -11.59 -20.86 -9.96
N ASN A 275 -11.36 -21.61 -11.04
CA ASN A 275 -11.71 -23.01 -11.18
C ASN A 275 -10.72 -23.97 -10.47
N LYS A 276 -9.71 -23.44 -9.76
CA LYS A 276 -8.61 -24.21 -9.12
C LYS A 276 -7.75 -25.01 -10.10
N ASP A 277 -7.80 -24.69 -11.39
CA ASP A 277 -6.85 -25.15 -12.39
C ASP A 277 -5.59 -24.27 -12.34
N PHE A 278 -4.79 -24.48 -11.31
CA PHE A 278 -3.57 -23.71 -11.10
C PHE A 278 -2.50 -23.96 -12.17
N GLN A 279 -2.52 -25.14 -12.80
CA GLN A 279 -1.55 -25.49 -13.84
C GLN A 279 -1.88 -24.75 -15.14
N GLY A 280 -3.14 -24.76 -15.58
CA GLY A 280 -3.59 -23.99 -16.73
C GLY A 280 -3.38 -22.49 -16.54
N ALA A 281 -3.67 -21.97 -15.34
CA ALA A 281 -3.41 -20.57 -15.01
C ALA A 281 -1.94 -20.18 -15.14
N SER A 282 -1.03 -20.98 -14.55
CA SER A 282 0.41 -20.71 -14.61
C SER A 282 0.94 -20.82 -16.03
N LEU A 283 0.45 -21.79 -16.82
CA LEU A 283 0.83 -21.96 -18.22
C LEU A 283 0.46 -20.73 -19.06
N HIS A 284 -0.79 -20.26 -18.97
CA HIS A 284 -1.22 -19.07 -19.71
C HIS A 284 -0.41 -17.82 -19.35
N LEU A 285 -0.09 -17.64 -18.06
CA LEU A 285 0.72 -16.51 -17.59
C LEU A 285 2.19 -16.62 -18.02
N GLU A 286 2.76 -17.83 -18.01
CA GLU A 286 4.12 -18.08 -18.53
C GLU A 286 4.20 -17.80 -20.03
N THR A 287 3.21 -18.24 -20.80
CA THR A 287 3.11 -17.94 -22.24
C THR A 287 3.09 -16.42 -22.48
N LEU A 288 2.19 -15.70 -21.80
CA LEU A 288 2.11 -14.24 -21.90
C LEU A 288 3.41 -13.54 -21.49
N LEU A 289 4.09 -14.03 -20.45
CA LEU A 289 5.35 -13.47 -20.01
C LEU A 289 6.48 -13.70 -21.03
N SER A 290 6.46 -14.85 -21.72
CA SER A 290 7.43 -15.20 -22.77
C SER A 290 7.23 -14.39 -24.06
N GLU A 291 5.97 -14.16 -24.44
CA GLU A 291 5.61 -13.37 -25.62
C GLU A 291 5.78 -11.86 -25.38
N ASN A 292 5.63 -11.43 -24.12
CA ASN A 292 5.67 -10.03 -23.70
C ASN A 292 4.83 -9.10 -24.60
N PRO A 293 3.52 -9.36 -24.72
CA PRO A 293 2.68 -8.66 -25.67
C PRO A 293 2.48 -7.18 -25.30
N PRO A 294 2.39 -6.28 -26.28
CA PRO A 294 2.12 -4.87 -26.02
C PRO A 294 0.74 -4.70 -25.38
N GLY A 295 0.63 -3.79 -24.41
CA GLY A 295 -0.63 -3.46 -23.74
C GLY A 295 -0.91 -4.22 -22.45
N LEU A 296 -0.15 -5.28 -22.13
CA LEU A 296 -0.13 -5.87 -20.79
C LEU A 296 1.14 -5.45 -20.05
N PRO A 297 1.03 -4.87 -18.84
CA PRO A 297 2.20 -4.56 -18.03
C PRO A 297 2.94 -5.83 -17.58
N ILE A 298 4.24 -5.91 -17.83
CA ILE A 298 5.05 -7.07 -17.43
C ILE A 298 5.05 -7.31 -15.91
N GLU A 299 5.00 -6.24 -15.11
CA GLU A 299 4.95 -6.34 -13.65
C GLU A 299 3.59 -6.88 -13.16
N LEU A 300 2.50 -6.62 -13.90
CA LEU A 300 1.22 -7.26 -13.62
C LEU A 300 1.32 -8.76 -13.90
N LEU A 301 1.88 -9.16 -15.04
CA LEU A 301 2.05 -10.58 -15.39
C LEU A 301 2.92 -11.34 -14.38
N ARG A 302 4.06 -10.77 -13.98
CA ARG A 302 4.95 -11.35 -12.96
C ARG A 302 4.25 -11.54 -11.64
N ARG A 303 3.56 -10.51 -11.16
CA ARG A 303 2.80 -10.57 -9.91
C ARG A 303 1.67 -11.60 -9.97
N SER A 304 0.87 -11.60 -11.05
CA SER A 304 -0.21 -12.57 -11.24
C SER A 304 0.31 -14.01 -11.32
N LEU A 305 1.43 -14.26 -12.01
CA LEU A 305 2.08 -15.57 -12.06
C LEU A 305 2.57 -16.01 -10.67
N ALA A 306 3.17 -15.08 -9.93
CA ALA A 306 3.64 -15.36 -8.59
C ALA A 306 2.48 -15.69 -7.63
N TRP A 307 1.36 -14.97 -7.72
CA TRP A 307 0.13 -15.29 -6.99
C TRP A 307 -0.49 -16.62 -7.40
N SER A 308 -0.47 -16.98 -8.68
CA SER A 308 -0.90 -18.31 -9.15
C SER A 308 -0.14 -19.42 -8.43
N TYR A 309 1.19 -19.31 -8.37
CA TYR A 309 2.02 -20.27 -7.65
C TYR A 309 1.78 -20.26 -6.13
N VAL A 310 1.57 -19.09 -5.53
CA VAL A 310 1.23 -18.97 -4.10
C VAL A 310 -0.08 -19.69 -3.80
N HIS A 311 -1.13 -19.46 -4.59
CA HIS A 311 -2.43 -20.10 -4.41
C HIS A 311 -2.34 -21.61 -4.59
N HIS A 312 -1.61 -22.09 -5.60
CA HIS A 312 -1.35 -23.50 -5.80
C HIS A 312 -0.61 -24.11 -4.60
N GLY A 313 0.46 -23.46 -4.13
CA GLY A 313 1.24 -23.93 -2.99
C GLY A 313 0.41 -23.98 -1.71
N LEU A 314 -0.42 -22.94 -1.46
CA LEU A 314 -1.37 -22.93 -0.34
C LEU A 314 -2.39 -24.07 -0.45
N PHE A 315 -2.91 -24.34 -1.65
CA PHE A 315 -3.84 -25.45 -1.87
C PHE A 315 -3.19 -26.82 -1.54
N GLN A 316 -1.97 -27.05 -2.03
CA GLN A 316 -1.21 -28.28 -1.76
C GLN A 316 -0.90 -28.44 -0.27
N TYR A 317 -0.40 -27.38 0.35
CA TYR A 317 -0.08 -27.37 1.77
C TYR A 317 -1.31 -27.67 2.64
N ARG A 318 -2.43 -27.00 2.36
CA ARG A 318 -3.71 -27.23 3.07
C ARG A 318 -4.29 -28.63 2.85
N SER A 319 -3.88 -29.30 1.77
CA SER A 319 -4.22 -30.69 1.48
C SER A 319 -3.27 -31.70 2.15
N GLY A 320 -2.41 -31.26 3.06
CA GLY A 320 -1.48 -32.12 3.80
C GLY A 320 -0.19 -32.47 3.03
N GLN A 321 0.12 -31.72 1.96
CA GLN A 321 1.29 -31.97 1.11
C GLN A 321 2.30 -30.79 1.17
N PRO A 322 2.98 -30.57 2.31
CA PRO A 322 3.93 -29.46 2.45
C PRO A 322 5.14 -29.57 1.51
N SER A 323 5.58 -30.79 1.18
CA SER A 323 6.67 -31.03 0.23
C SER A 323 6.34 -30.56 -1.19
N SER A 324 5.10 -30.75 -1.63
CA SER A 324 4.59 -30.28 -2.94
C SER A 324 4.44 -28.76 -3.02
N ALA A 325 4.24 -28.08 -1.88
CA ALA A 325 4.06 -26.63 -1.82
C ALA A 325 5.37 -25.84 -1.96
N ILE A 326 6.47 -26.36 -1.42
CA ILE A 326 7.80 -25.72 -1.44
C ILE A 326 8.26 -25.30 -2.86
N PRO A 327 8.27 -26.18 -3.88
CA PRO A 327 8.71 -25.79 -5.21
C PRO A 327 7.83 -24.68 -5.82
N LEU A 328 6.53 -24.65 -5.49
CA LEU A 328 5.61 -23.63 -5.97
C LEU A 328 5.92 -22.26 -5.35
N TRP A 329 6.15 -22.17 -4.04
CA TRP A 329 6.54 -20.91 -3.41
C TRP A 329 7.94 -20.43 -3.82
N ARG A 330 8.84 -21.34 -4.17
CA ARG A 330 10.12 -20.97 -4.81
C ARG A 330 9.91 -20.38 -6.20
N LYS A 331 9.02 -20.96 -7.01
CA LYS A 331 8.65 -20.40 -8.32
C LYS A 331 7.96 -19.05 -8.19
N ALA A 332 7.11 -18.84 -7.17
CA ALA A 332 6.52 -17.54 -6.88
C ALA A 332 7.59 -16.46 -6.69
N LEU A 333 8.61 -16.73 -5.87
CA LEU A 333 9.74 -15.81 -5.65
C LEU A 333 10.63 -15.61 -6.89
N GLN A 334 10.65 -16.55 -7.82
CA GLN A 334 11.35 -16.40 -9.11
C GLN A 334 10.56 -15.51 -10.08
N ALA A 335 9.23 -15.65 -10.10
CA ALA A 335 8.35 -14.83 -10.92
C ALA A 335 8.29 -13.38 -10.41
N ASP A 336 8.14 -13.20 -9.10
CA ASP A 336 8.15 -11.90 -8.43
C ASP A 336 8.86 -11.99 -7.06
N PRO A 337 10.09 -11.43 -6.94
CA PRO A 337 10.81 -11.36 -5.67
C PRO A 337 10.08 -10.56 -4.57
N GLY A 338 9.07 -9.76 -4.95
CA GLY A 338 8.20 -8.99 -4.05
C GLY A 338 7.22 -9.84 -3.22
N GLN A 339 7.10 -11.15 -3.49
CA GLN A 339 6.23 -12.05 -2.73
C GLN A 339 6.82 -12.45 -1.37
N ILE A 340 6.87 -11.50 -0.43
CA ILE A 340 7.44 -11.67 0.92
C ILE A 340 6.75 -12.79 1.71
N GLN A 341 5.44 -12.98 1.53
CA GLN A 341 4.69 -14.09 2.13
C GLN A 341 5.24 -15.48 1.76
N SER A 342 5.87 -15.62 0.60
CA SER A 342 6.45 -16.91 0.19
C SER A 342 7.62 -17.33 1.10
N TYR A 343 8.41 -16.38 1.61
CA TYR A 343 9.45 -16.69 2.60
C TYR A 343 8.87 -17.18 3.92
N PHE A 344 7.75 -16.61 4.34
CA PHE A 344 7.02 -17.06 5.53
C PHE A 344 6.54 -18.52 5.36
N PHE A 345 5.89 -18.81 4.24
CA PHE A 345 5.37 -20.15 3.95
C PHE A 345 6.49 -21.19 3.81
N LEU A 346 7.58 -20.85 3.11
CA LEU A 346 8.77 -21.70 3.00
C LEU A 346 9.38 -21.97 4.38
N SER A 347 9.57 -20.94 5.21
CA SER A 347 10.10 -21.11 6.56
C SER A 347 9.27 -22.12 7.34
N ARG A 348 7.94 -22.02 7.29
CA ARG A 348 7.07 -22.98 7.98
C ARG A 348 7.17 -24.39 7.40
N ALA A 349 7.01 -24.56 6.09
CA ALA A 349 7.00 -25.89 5.49
C ALA A 349 8.32 -26.63 5.66
N TYR A 350 9.46 -25.93 5.56
CA TYR A 350 10.75 -26.53 5.86
C TYR A 350 10.87 -26.98 7.32
N SER A 351 10.39 -26.16 8.27
CA SER A 351 10.35 -26.53 9.69
C SER A 351 9.51 -27.80 9.95
N GLU A 352 8.35 -27.93 9.30
CA GLU A 352 7.49 -29.12 9.44
C GLU A 352 8.10 -30.38 8.85
N LEU A 353 8.90 -30.25 7.80
CA LEU A 353 9.62 -31.37 7.18
C LEU A 353 10.95 -31.69 7.88
N GLY A 354 11.31 -30.95 8.94
CA GLY A 354 12.58 -31.12 9.66
C GLY A 354 13.80 -30.53 8.95
N ALA A 355 13.62 -29.79 7.86
CA ALA A 355 14.66 -29.07 7.13
C ALA A 355 14.95 -27.72 7.82
N TYR A 356 15.51 -27.77 9.02
CA TYR A 356 15.59 -26.61 9.91
C TYR A 356 16.53 -25.50 9.37
N GLU A 357 17.63 -25.86 8.71
CA GLU A 357 18.57 -24.90 8.12
C GLU A 357 17.94 -24.10 6.96
N GLU A 358 17.17 -24.75 6.09
CA GLU A 358 16.35 -24.10 5.06
C GLU A 358 15.29 -23.19 5.68
N SER A 359 14.64 -23.66 6.76
CA SER A 359 13.64 -22.89 7.48
C SER A 359 14.19 -21.59 8.05
N ILE A 360 15.36 -21.65 8.68
CA ILE A 360 16.11 -20.50 9.19
C ILE A 360 16.45 -19.55 8.05
N ARG A 361 17.03 -20.05 6.94
CA ARG A 361 17.38 -19.21 5.78
C ARG A 361 16.17 -18.45 5.21
N ALA A 362 15.03 -19.12 5.06
CA ALA A 362 13.80 -18.49 4.60
C ALA A 362 13.28 -17.44 5.60
N GLY A 363 13.27 -17.77 6.90
CA GLY A 363 12.85 -16.85 7.96
C GLY A 363 13.73 -15.60 8.05
N LEU A 364 15.06 -15.75 7.92
CA LEU A 364 15.98 -14.61 7.89
C LEU A 364 15.78 -13.71 6.66
N ARG A 365 15.48 -14.28 5.49
CA ARG A 365 15.12 -13.48 4.30
C ARG A 365 13.85 -12.67 4.51
N PHE A 366 12.83 -13.25 5.15
CA PHE A 366 11.63 -12.50 5.53
C PHE A 366 11.96 -11.36 6.51
N LEU A 367 12.71 -11.66 7.57
CA LEU A 367 13.08 -10.69 8.61
C LEU A 367 14.02 -9.58 8.12
N ALA A 368 14.73 -9.78 7.01
CA ALA A 368 15.53 -8.73 6.39
C ALA A 368 14.68 -7.61 5.75
N ALA A 369 13.45 -7.93 5.35
CA ALA A 369 12.53 -6.99 4.71
C ALA A 369 11.44 -6.48 5.67
N ALA A 370 10.95 -7.35 6.56
CA ALA A 370 9.83 -7.05 7.44
C ALA A 370 10.21 -6.06 8.56
N LYS A 371 9.32 -5.09 8.79
CA LYS A 371 9.40 -4.10 9.87
C LYS A 371 8.19 -4.12 10.79
N ASP A 372 7.07 -4.70 10.33
CA ASP A 372 5.86 -4.82 11.13
C ASP A 372 6.11 -5.73 12.35
N PRO A 373 5.81 -5.27 13.58
CA PRO A 373 6.12 -6.02 14.80
C PRO A 373 5.45 -7.39 14.88
N ILE A 374 4.21 -7.53 14.40
CA ILE A 374 3.45 -8.78 14.46
C ILE A 374 4.13 -9.82 13.58
N PHE A 375 4.50 -9.44 12.35
CA PHE A 375 5.16 -10.36 11.43
C PHE A 375 6.59 -10.69 11.87
N VAL A 376 7.33 -9.69 12.36
CA VAL A 376 8.68 -9.88 12.93
C VAL A 376 8.64 -10.85 14.10
N ALA A 377 7.67 -10.71 15.00
CA ALA A 377 7.52 -11.61 16.13
C ALA A 377 7.24 -13.04 15.68
N ASN A 378 6.24 -13.22 14.81
CA ASN A 378 5.85 -14.54 14.32
C ASN A 378 6.99 -15.30 13.64
N VAL A 379 7.75 -14.64 12.77
CA VAL A 379 8.85 -15.28 12.05
C VAL A 379 10.07 -15.48 12.95
N SER A 380 10.33 -14.56 13.89
CA SER A 380 11.41 -14.76 14.87
C SER A 380 11.15 -15.98 15.75
N ALA A 381 9.90 -16.24 16.15
CA ALA A 381 9.53 -17.48 16.84
C ALA A 381 9.78 -18.73 15.98
N ASN A 382 9.38 -18.72 14.69
CA ASN A 382 9.64 -19.85 13.79
C ASN A 382 11.15 -20.14 13.64
N VAL A 383 11.97 -19.08 13.50
CA VAL A 383 13.43 -19.22 13.41
C VAL A 383 14.01 -19.74 14.72
N ALA A 384 13.52 -19.29 15.87
CA ALA A 384 13.93 -19.78 17.18
C ALA A 384 13.60 -21.26 17.37
N ASP A 385 12.39 -21.69 17.00
CA ASP A 385 11.97 -23.09 17.03
C ASP A 385 12.90 -23.97 16.19
N ALA A 386 13.27 -23.51 14.99
CA ALA A 386 14.20 -24.24 14.12
C ALA A 386 15.60 -24.36 14.75
N TYR A 387 16.15 -23.28 15.32
CA TYR A 387 17.42 -23.34 16.05
C TYR A 387 17.36 -24.26 17.27
N TYR A 388 16.24 -24.24 18.00
CA TYR A 388 16.03 -25.11 19.15
C TYR A 388 16.04 -26.59 18.74
N ARG A 389 15.38 -26.93 17.63
CA ARG A 389 15.37 -28.30 17.07
C ARG A 389 16.76 -28.76 16.62
N LEU A 390 17.60 -27.83 16.17
CA LEU A 390 19.02 -28.08 15.87
C LEU A 390 19.92 -28.08 17.11
N GLN A 391 19.36 -27.96 18.32
CA GLN A 391 20.11 -27.85 19.60
C GLN A 391 21.04 -26.63 19.68
N ALA A 392 20.83 -25.63 18.81
CA ALA A 392 21.54 -24.36 18.83
C ALA A 392 20.87 -23.39 19.81
N TYR A 393 20.97 -23.68 21.11
CA TYR A 393 20.22 -22.99 22.16
C TYR A 393 20.55 -21.50 22.32
N GLY A 394 21.80 -21.09 22.04
CA GLY A 394 22.22 -19.68 22.07
C GLY A 394 21.42 -18.82 21.09
N PRO A 395 21.54 -19.10 19.77
CA PRO A 395 20.73 -18.43 18.74
C PRO A 395 19.22 -18.59 18.97
N ALA A 396 18.74 -19.77 19.40
CA ALA A 396 17.32 -19.97 19.69
C ALA A 396 16.81 -18.96 20.74
N ARG A 397 17.55 -18.79 21.85
CA ARG A 397 17.20 -17.82 22.89
C ARG A 397 17.19 -16.38 22.37
N GLU A 398 18.15 -16.01 21.54
CA GLU A 398 18.21 -14.67 20.93
C GLU A 398 16.96 -14.38 20.09
N PHE A 399 16.56 -15.32 19.23
CA PHE A 399 15.38 -15.16 18.38
C PHE A 399 14.06 -15.22 19.15
N TYR A 400 13.97 -16.03 20.22
CA TYR A 400 12.82 -15.97 21.12
C TYR A 400 12.72 -14.61 21.82
N LEU A 401 13.83 -14.04 22.29
CA LEU A 401 13.83 -12.70 22.87
C LEU A 401 13.44 -11.64 21.84
N LYS A 402 13.95 -11.74 20.60
CA LYS A 402 13.54 -10.86 19.50
C LYS A 402 12.05 -10.96 19.22
N SER A 403 11.49 -12.17 19.22
CA SER A 403 10.04 -12.37 19.07
C SER A 403 9.26 -11.69 20.19
N PHE A 404 9.69 -11.90 21.44
CA PHE A 404 9.04 -11.31 22.61
C PHE A 404 9.11 -9.78 22.59
N LEU A 405 10.26 -9.19 22.27
CA LEU A 405 10.41 -7.74 22.23
C LEU A 405 9.60 -7.07 21.10
N ALA A 406 9.31 -7.79 20.02
CA ALA A 406 8.50 -7.30 18.92
C ALA A 406 6.99 -7.33 19.26
N ASP A 407 6.52 -8.38 19.92
CA ASP A 407 5.12 -8.53 20.33
C ASP A 407 5.04 -9.43 21.57
N ASN A 408 5.01 -8.82 22.76
CA ASN A 408 4.92 -9.54 24.04
C ASN A 408 3.49 -9.73 24.55
N TYR A 409 2.49 -9.20 23.85
CA TYR A 409 1.10 -9.17 24.31
C TYR A 409 0.21 -10.13 23.52
N GLU A 410 0.34 -10.19 22.19
CA GLU A 410 -0.42 -11.15 21.37
C GLU A 410 0.40 -12.38 20.96
N ASN A 411 1.73 -12.28 20.82
CA ASN A 411 2.55 -13.42 20.42
C ASN A 411 3.15 -14.18 21.61
N LEU A 412 2.33 -15.04 22.21
CA LEU A 412 2.69 -15.86 23.36
C LEU A 412 3.53 -17.11 23.00
N ARG A 413 3.81 -17.37 21.71
CA ARG A 413 4.62 -18.54 21.29
C ARG A 413 6.04 -18.49 21.86
N ALA A 414 6.65 -17.30 21.88
CA ALA A 414 8.00 -17.12 22.42
C ALA A 414 8.04 -17.39 23.92
N VAL A 415 7.03 -16.94 24.66
CA VAL A 415 6.91 -17.15 26.11
C VAL A 415 6.73 -18.64 26.42
N MET A 416 5.83 -19.33 25.70
CA MET A 416 5.60 -20.76 25.91
C MET A 416 6.86 -21.61 25.70
N SER A 417 7.70 -21.22 24.74
CA SER A 417 8.93 -21.97 24.41
C SER A 417 10.08 -21.64 25.37
N LEU A 418 10.17 -20.40 25.86
CA LEU A 418 11.18 -19.99 26.85
C LEU A 418 10.94 -20.56 28.25
N VAL A 419 9.68 -20.78 28.62
CA VAL A 419 9.31 -21.29 29.96
C VAL A 419 9.49 -22.82 30.08
N GLY A 420 9.71 -23.52 28.97
CA GLY A 420 9.93 -24.96 28.94
C GLY A 420 8.62 -25.73 29.15
N LYS A 421 8.18 -26.45 28.11
CA LYS A 421 7.22 -27.55 28.24
C LYS A 421 7.86 -28.83 27.73
#